data_AF-A0A537CEF6-F1
#
_entry.id   AF-A0A537CEF6-F1
#
_cell.length_a   1.000
_cell.length_b   1.000
_cell.length_c   1.000
_cell.angle_alpha   90.00
_cell.angle_beta   90.00
_cell.angle_gamma   90.00
#
_symmetry.space_group_name_H-M   'P 1'
#
loop_
_entity.id
_entity.type
_entity.pdbx_description
1 polymer ?
#
loop_
_entity_poly.entity_id
_entity_poly.type
_entity_poly.pdbx_seq_one_letter_code
_entity_poly.pdbx_strand_id
1 'polypeptide(L)'
;VIGFLGWMGFARIVRSQVLSIRERPFVEAAKASGAGPGRIILKHVFPNIVSLTYVNLALSVPGAILTESALAFLGLSDPTLVSWGRMFFIVNSSGALAHFPPTWWWVLPPGLGIALVSLSFILIGYALDDIFNPRLRQRR
;
A
#
# COMPACT_ATOMS: atom_id res chain seq x y z
N VAL A 1 4.87 -14.82 0.66
CA VAL A 1 5.68 -14.01 1.60
C VAL A 1 5.05 -12.66 1.88
N ILE A 2 4.73 -11.85 0.87
CA ILE A 2 4.19 -10.48 1.03
C ILE A 2 2.84 -10.47 1.78
N GLY A 3 1.90 -11.37 1.45
CA GLY A 3 0.64 -11.49 2.21
C GLY A 3 0.82 -11.90 3.68
N PHE A 4 1.90 -12.64 4.00
CA PHE A 4 2.17 -13.14 5.35
C PHE A 4 2.96 -12.16 6.22
N LEU A 5 3.69 -11.22 5.62
CA LEU A 5 4.43 -10.17 6.35
C LEU A 5 3.72 -8.81 6.32
N GLY A 6 2.92 -8.53 5.28
CA GLY A 6 2.25 -7.25 5.07
C GLY A 6 1.00 -7.02 5.95
N TRP A 7 0.37 -8.10 6.45
CA TRP A 7 -0.88 -7.99 7.21
C TRP A 7 -0.71 -7.31 8.57
N MET A 8 0.48 -7.38 9.18
CA MET A 8 0.74 -6.78 10.50
C MET A 8 0.66 -5.25 10.49
N GLY A 9 1.29 -4.62 9.49
CA GLY A 9 1.25 -3.17 9.32
C GLY A 9 -0.17 -2.69 9.04
N PHE A 10 -0.87 -3.39 8.16
CA PHE A 10 -2.26 -3.13 7.84
C PHE A 10 -3.19 -3.25 9.06
N ALA A 11 -3.09 -4.35 9.82
CA ALA A 11 -3.89 -4.57 11.02
C ALA A 11 -3.65 -3.49 12.09
N ARG A 12 -2.40 -3.02 12.23
CA ARG A 12 -2.05 -1.92 13.15
C ARG A 12 -2.73 -0.61 12.74
N ILE A 13 -2.74 -0.28 11.44
CA ILE A 13 -3.41 0.91 10.90
C ILE A 13 -4.92 0.83 11.12
N VAL A 14 -5.54 -0.30 10.81
CA VAL A 14 -6.98 -0.48 11.03
C VAL A 14 -7.32 -0.30 12.52
N ARG A 15 -6.53 -0.89 13.42
CA ARG A 15 -6.73 -0.74 14.87
C ARG A 15 -6.62 0.71 15.34
N SER A 16 -5.65 1.49 14.83
CA SER A 16 -5.52 2.90 15.22
C SER A 16 -6.70 3.74 14.74
N GLN A 17 -7.21 3.47 13.53
CA GLN A 17 -8.41 4.11 12.98
C GLN A 17 -9.67 3.78 13.80
N VAL A 18 -9.83 2.50 14.20
CA VAL A 18 -10.91 2.08 15.11
C VAL A 18 -10.85 2.85 16.42
N LEU A 19 -9.66 2.97 17.03
CA LEU A 19 -9.49 3.67 18.31
C LEU A 19 -9.87 5.15 18.18
N SER A 20 -9.39 5.83 17.13
CA SER A 20 -9.71 7.23 16.87
C SER A 20 -11.21 7.49 16.65
N ILE A 21 -11.91 6.59 15.96
CA ILE A 21 -13.36 6.73 15.74
C ILE A 21 -14.16 6.42 17.00
N ARG A 22 -13.69 5.48 17.84
CA ARG A 22 -14.35 5.11 19.10
C ARG A 22 -14.43 6.27 20.10
N GLU A 23 -13.48 7.18 20.08
CA GLU A 23 -13.41 8.37 20.95
C GLU A 23 -14.22 9.56 20.42
N ARG A 24 -14.92 9.43 19.28
CA ARG A 24 -15.68 10.56 18.72
C ARG A 24 -17.05 10.76 19.39
N PRO A 25 -17.53 12.02 19.49
CA PRO A 25 -18.78 12.35 20.19
C PRO A 25 -20.03 11.64 19.67
N PHE A 26 -20.09 11.33 18.36
CA PHE A 26 -21.23 10.61 17.79
C PHE A 26 -21.31 9.14 18.25
N VAL A 27 -20.17 8.53 18.60
CA VAL A 27 -20.16 7.17 19.17
C VAL A 27 -20.64 7.21 20.61
N GLU A 28 -20.24 8.23 21.38
CA GLU A 28 -20.71 8.44 22.75
C GLU A 28 -22.20 8.75 22.80
N ALA A 29 -22.70 9.61 21.90
CA ALA A 29 -24.13 9.91 21.76
C ALA A 29 -24.95 8.66 21.37
N ALA A 30 -24.43 7.82 20.47
CA ALA A 30 -25.07 6.57 20.10
C ALA A 30 -25.14 5.57 21.27
N LYS A 31 -24.08 5.51 22.10
CA LYS A 31 -24.10 4.71 23.35
C LYS A 31 -25.09 5.27 24.36
N ALA A 32 -25.12 6.58 24.56
CA ALA A 32 -26.07 7.24 25.47
C ALA A 32 -27.53 7.02 25.04
N SER A 33 -27.75 6.85 23.74
CA SER A 33 -29.06 6.51 23.15
C SER A 33 -29.41 5.02 23.26
N GLY A 34 -28.62 4.20 23.96
CA GLY A 34 -28.88 2.77 24.18
C GLY A 34 -28.52 1.86 23.00
N ALA A 35 -27.74 2.33 22.02
CA ALA A 35 -27.34 1.47 20.90
C ALA A 35 -26.33 0.39 21.35
N GLY A 36 -26.63 -0.87 21.02
CA GLY A 36 -25.72 -1.99 21.32
C GLY A 36 -24.39 -1.93 20.54
N PRO A 37 -23.32 -2.58 21.04
CA PRO A 37 -21.98 -2.50 20.46
C PRO A 37 -21.93 -2.88 18.97
N GLY A 38 -22.63 -3.94 18.56
CA GLY A 38 -22.67 -4.39 17.18
C GLY A 38 -23.33 -3.41 16.21
N ARG A 39 -24.38 -2.70 16.66
CA ARG A 39 -25.08 -1.69 15.85
C ARG A 39 -24.22 -0.44 15.65
N ILE A 40 -23.47 -0.05 16.67
CA ILE A 40 -22.49 1.05 16.58
C ILE A 40 -21.39 0.67 15.58
N ILE A 41 -20.84 -0.55 15.69
CA ILE A 41 -19.78 -1.02 14.80
C ILE A 41 -20.25 -1.05 13.35
N LEU A 42 -21.33 -1.76 13.03
CA LEU A 42 -21.78 -1.95 11.66
C LEU A 42 -22.31 -0.67 10.99
N LYS A 43 -23.01 0.18 11.75
CA LYS A 43 -23.70 1.35 11.17
C LYS A 43 -22.89 2.65 11.23
N HIS A 44 -22.00 2.80 12.21
CA HIS A 44 -21.30 4.07 12.45
C HIS A 44 -19.79 3.97 12.27
N VAL A 45 -19.19 2.84 12.68
CA VAL A 45 -17.73 2.66 12.67
C VAL A 45 -17.25 2.06 11.35
N PHE A 46 -17.89 0.97 10.90
CA PHE A 46 -17.52 0.22 9.69
C PHE A 46 -17.51 1.08 8.42
N PRO A 47 -18.60 1.77 8.01
CA PRO A 47 -18.58 2.58 6.79
C PRO A 47 -17.55 3.72 6.84
N ASN A 48 -17.25 4.24 8.03
CA ASN A 48 -16.29 5.33 8.21
C ASN A 48 -14.83 4.83 8.13
N ILE A 49 -14.56 3.65 8.68
CA ILE A 49 -13.23 3.01 8.61
C ILE A 49 -12.94 2.47 7.23
N VAL A 50 -13.93 1.87 6.55
CA VAL A 50 -13.72 1.27 5.21
C VAL A 50 -13.22 2.32 4.22
N SER A 51 -13.77 3.53 4.25
CA SER A 51 -13.31 4.65 3.42
C SER A 51 -11.83 4.98 3.65
N LEU A 52 -11.43 5.19 4.91
CA LEU A 52 -10.05 5.47 5.31
C LEU A 52 -9.10 4.29 5.04
N THR A 53 -9.59 3.06 5.22
CA THR A 53 -8.79 1.84 5.06
C THR A 53 -8.52 1.57 3.59
N TYR A 54 -9.46 1.86 2.70
CA TYR A 54 -9.32 1.67 1.26
C TYR A 54 -8.17 2.53 0.68
N VAL A 55 -8.07 3.77 1.13
CA VAL A 55 -6.97 4.68 0.79
C VAL A 55 -5.63 4.13 1.26
N ASN A 56 -5.56 3.68 2.52
CA ASN A 56 -4.33 3.11 3.08
C ASN A 56 -3.91 1.81 2.36
N LEU A 57 -4.88 1.00 1.92
CA LEU A 57 -4.62 -0.16 1.07
C LEU A 57 -3.99 0.26 -0.26
N ALA A 58 -4.55 1.27 -0.93
CA ALA A 58 -4.01 1.77 -2.19
C ALA A 58 -2.56 2.28 -2.03
N LEU A 59 -2.27 2.98 -0.93
CA LEU A 59 -0.92 3.47 -0.62
C LEU A 59 0.07 2.37 -0.19
N SER A 60 -0.43 1.20 0.22
CA SER A 60 0.43 0.06 0.58
C SER A 60 0.94 -0.75 -0.63
N VAL A 61 0.25 -0.68 -1.77
CA VAL A 61 0.58 -1.41 -3.01
C VAL A 61 1.99 -1.07 -3.53
N PRO A 62 2.41 0.21 -3.65
CA PRO A 62 3.77 0.57 -4.06
C PRO A 62 4.85 -0.04 -3.18
N GLY A 63 4.64 -0.04 -1.85
CA GLY A 63 5.55 -0.65 -0.89
C GLY A 63 5.68 -2.16 -1.08
N ALA A 64 4.57 -2.84 -1.38
CA ALA A 64 4.57 -4.27 -1.71
C ALA A 64 5.35 -4.55 -3.01
N ILE A 65 5.14 -3.76 -4.07
CA ILE A 65 5.85 -3.90 -5.35
C ILE A 65 7.36 -3.71 -5.18
N LEU A 66 7.79 -2.70 -4.41
CA LEU A 66 9.20 -2.47 -4.13
C LEU A 66 9.81 -3.61 -3.33
N THR A 67 9.09 -4.13 -2.34
CA THR A 67 9.54 -5.27 -1.53
C THR A 67 9.66 -6.53 -2.37
N GLU A 68 8.70 -6.80 -3.26
CA GLU A 68 8.76 -7.91 -4.21
C GLU A 68 9.95 -7.77 -5.16
N SER A 69 10.15 -6.57 -5.70
CA SER A 69 11.25 -6.28 -6.62
C SER A 69 12.61 -6.45 -5.94
N ALA A 70 12.74 -6.02 -4.67
CA ALA A 70 13.94 -6.21 -3.87
C ALA A 70 14.20 -7.69 -3.57
N LEU A 71 13.17 -8.46 -3.20
CA LEU A 71 13.28 -9.90 -2.99
C LEU A 71 13.67 -10.64 -4.28
N ALA A 72 13.09 -10.23 -5.42
CA ALA A 72 13.42 -10.78 -6.72
C ALA A 72 14.86 -10.45 -7.14
N PHE A 73 15.33 -9.24 -6.83
CA PHE A 73 16.73 -8.86 -7.00
C PHE A 73 17.68 -9.70 -6.12
N LEU A 74 17.28 -10.06 -4.90
CA LEU A 74 18.05 -10.95 -4.02
C LEU A 74 17.99 -12.44 -4.44
N GLY A 75 17.24 -12.77 -5.51
CA GLY A 75 17.10 -14.16 -5.98
C GLY A 75 16.08 -14.99 -5.20
N LEU A 76 15.31 -14.38 -4.28
CA LEU A 76 14.31 -15.04 -3.44
C LEU A 76 12.91 -15.11 -4.10
N SER A 77 12.83 -14.86 -5.41
CA SER A 77 11.59 -14.91 -6.19
C SER A 77 11.48 -16.19 -7.02
N ASP A 78 10.25 -16.55 -7.37
CA ASP A 78 9.94 -17.73 -8.17
C ASP A 78 10.74 -17.74 -9.50
N PRO A 79 11.53 -18.79 -9.79
CA PRO A 79 12.30 -18.95 -11.02
C PRO A 79 11.54 -18.78 -12.33
N THR A 80 10.26 -19.13 -12.34
CA THR A 80 9.45 -19.25 -13.56
C THR A 80 8.80 -17.93 -13.99
N LEU A 81 8.77 -16.93 -13.12
CA LEU A 81 8.11 -15.64 -13.39
C LEU A 81 9.15 -14.57 -13.73
N VAL A 82 9.03 -14.00 -14.93
CA VAL A 82 9.86 -12.86 -15.36
C VAL A 82 9.26 -11.57 -14.78
N SER A 83 9.74 -11.16 -13.61
CA SER A 83 9.42 -9.87 -13.00
C SER A 83 10.51 -8.82 -13.31
N TRP A 84 10.16 -7.53 -13.21
CA TRP A 84 11.14 -6.45 -13.36
C TRP A 84 12.28 -6.52 -12.33
N GLY A 85 12.00 -6.96 -11.10
CA GLY A 85 13.03 -7.22 -10.09
C GLY A 85 13.98 -8.36 -10.48
N ARG A 86 13.47 -9.40 -11.17
CA ARG A 86 14.28 -10.51 -11.68
C ARG A 86 15.17 -10.09 -12.85
N MET A 87 14.75 -9.13 -13.68
CA MET A 87 15.61 -8.55 -14.73
C MET A 87 16.86 -7.93 -14.12
N PHE A 88 16.76 -7.27 -12.96
CA PHE A 88 17.94 -6.76 -12.25
C PHE A 88 18.83 -7.88 -11.70
N PHE A 89 18.25 -8.95 -11.17
CA PHE A 89 19.03 -10.12 -10.75
C PHE A 89 19.81 -10.72 -11.92
N ILE A 90 19.19 -10.88 -13.09
CA ILE A 90 19.84 -11.42 -14.30
C ILE A 90 20.99 -10.52 -14.74
N VAL A 91 20.81 -9.19 -14.76
CA VAL A 91 21.90 -8.26 -15.11
C VAL A 91 23.07 -8.35 -14.12
N ASN A 92 22.78 -8.45 -12.83
CA ASN A 92 23.79 -8.56 -11.77
C ASN A 92 24.56 -9.90 -11.85
N SER A 93 23.84 -11.01 -12.01
CA SER A 93 24.42 -12.36 -12.01
C SER A 93 25.08 -12.77 -13.33
N SER A 94 24.66 -12.20 -14.47
CA SER A 94 25.31 -12.42 -15.78
C SER A 94 26.55 -11.54 -16.03
N GLY A 95 26.82 -10.56 -15.17
CA GLY A 95 27.90 -9.59 -15.42
C GLY A 95 27.67 -8.77 -16.70
N ALA A 96 26.42 -8.59 -17.14
CA ALA A 96 26.09 -7.85 -18.37
C ALA A 96 26.50 -6.36 -18.31
N LEU A 97 26.74 -5.82 -17.12
CA LEU A 97 27.34 -4.49 -16.90
C LEU A 97 28.87 -4.46 -17.10
N ALA A 98 29.53 -5.61 -16.98
CA ALA A 98 30.98 -5.77 -17.18
C ALA A 98 31.34 -6.09 -18.66
N HIS A 99 30.34 -6.39 -19.50
CA HIS A 99 30.53 -6.50 -20.94
C HIS A 99 30.77 -5.12 -21.54
N PHE A 100 31.69 -5.03 -22.51
CA PHE A 100 31.89 -3.85 -23.33
C PHE A 100 31.27 -4.09 -24.71
N PRO A 101 30.22 -3.35 -25.11
CA PRO A 101 29.62 -2.20 -24.43
C PRO A 101 28.69 -2.57 -23.26
N PRO A 102 28.61 -1.71 -22.22
CA PRO A 102 27.76 -1.97 -21.05
C PRO A 102 26.30 -2.06 -21.47
N THR A 103 25.62 -3.10 -21.02
CA THR A 103 24.23 -3.39 -21.41
C THR A 103 23.24 -2.60 -20.52
N TRP A 104 23.42 -1.27 -20.45
CA TRP A 104 22.61 -0.37 -19.61
C TRP A 104 21.11 -0.39 -19.97
N TRP A 105 20.80 -0.73 -21.22
CA TRP A 105 19.43 -0.83 -21.75
C TRP A 105 18.58 -1.90 -21.06
N TRP A 106 19.18 -2.86 -20.37
CA TRP A 106 18.43 -3.91 -19.64
C TRP A 106 18.05 -3.50 -18.21
N VAL A 107 18.60 -2.40 -17.70
CA VAL A 107 18.38 -1.89 -16.34
C VAL A 107 17.41 -0.71 -16.36
N LEU A 108 17.55 0.18 -17.35
CA LEU A 108 16.83 1.45 -17.40
C LEU A 108 15.30 1.29 -17.57
N PRO A 109 14.79 0.48 -18.52
CA PRO A 109 13.36 0.27 -18.70
C PRO A 109 12.63 -0.35 -17.50
N PRO A 110 13.10 -1.45 -16.87
CA PRO A 110 12.39 -2.01 -15.72
C PRO A 110 12.44 -1.08 -14.50
N GLY A 111 13.53 -0.32 -14.31
CA GLY A 111 13.62 0.68 -13.24
C GLY A 111 12.61 1.82 -13.40
N LEU A 112 12.52 2.39 -14.60
CA LEU A 112 11.51 3.40 -14.92
C LEU A 112 10.09 2.85 -14.83
N GLY A 113 9.86 1.60 -15.25
CA GLY A 113 8.56 0.94 -15.14
C GLY A 113 8.09 0.81 -13.69
N ILE A 114 8.94 0.29 -12.80
CA ILE A 114 8.61 0.18 -11.36
C ILE A 114 8.33 1.57 -10.78
N ALA A 115 9.17 2.56 -11.11
CA ALA A 115 9.02 3.92 -10.61
C ALA A 115 7.69 4.56 -11.07
N LEU A 116 7.36 4.47 -12.36
CA LEU A 116 6.14 5.03 -12.94
C LEU A 116 4.87 4.36 -12.39
N VAL A 117 4.87 3.02 -12.30
CA VAL A 117 3.73 2.28 -11.74
C VAL A 117 3.56 2.64 -10.27
N SER A 118 4.63 2.62 -9.49
CA SER A 118 4.59 2.98 -8.07
C SER A 118 4.08 4.42 -7.88
N LEU A 119 4.59 5.37 -8.66
CA LEU A 119 4.16 6.76 -8.61
C LEU A 119 2.68 6.92 -8.98
N SER A 120 2.21 6.20 -10.00
CA SER A 120 0.80 6.21 -10.42
C SER A 120 -0.12 5.72 -9.31
N PHE A 121 0.23 4.60 -8.65
CA PHE A 121 -0.53 4.08 -7.52
C PHE A 121 -0.51 5.04 -6.31
N ILE A 122 0.62 5.68 -6.03
CA ILE A 122 0.73 6.70 -4.97
C ILE A 122 -0.19 7.89 -5.27
N LEU A 123 -0.14 8.42 -6.50
CA LEU A 123 -0.96 9.56 -6.92
C LEU A 123 -2.45 9.22 -6.89
N ILE A 124 -2.85 8.04 -7.36
CA ILE A 124 -4.24 7.55 -7.26
C ILE A 124 -4.65 7.42 -5.79
N GLY A 125 -3.77 6.87 -4.94
CA GLY A 125 -4.01 6.76 -3.50
C GLY A 125 -4.24 8.12 -2.84
N TYR A 126 -3.44 9.12 -3.18
CA TYR A 126 -3.62 10.49 -2.69
C TYR A 126 -4.89 11.16 -3.22
N ALA A 127 -5.21 10.99 -4.51
CA ALA A 127 -6.43 11.53 -5.08
C ALA A 127 -7.68 10.91 -4.42
N LEU A 128 -7.66 9.61 -4.15
CA LEU A 128 -8.71 8.93 -3.41
C LEU A 128 -8.77 9.44 -1.96
N ASP A 129 -7.63 9.64 -1.29
CA ASP A 129 -7.59 10.23 0.05
C ASP A 129 -8.27 11.59 0.08
N ASP A 130 -7.96 12.46 -0.88
CA ASP A 130 -8.53 13.81 -0.95
C ASP A 130 -10.05 13.78 -1.17
N ILE A 131 -10.55 12.86 -1.99
CA ILE A 131 -12.00 12.68 -2.24
C ILE A 131 -12.71 12.10 -1.00
N PHE A 132 -12.10 11.11 -0.34
CA PHE A 132 -12.72 10.38 0.77
C PHE A 132 -12.50 11.03 2.14
N ASN A 133 -11.59 12.00 2.26
CA ASN A 133 -11.27 12.68 3.50
C ASN A 133 -11.86 14.11 3.51
N PRO A 134 -13.14 14.28 3.87
CA PRO A 134 -13.80 15.59 3.92
C PRO A 134 -13.21 16.55 4.97
N ARG A 135 -12.24 16.11 5.79
CA ARG A 135 -11.58 16.93 6.81
C ARG A 135 -10.53 17.89 6.24
N LEU A 136 -9.99 17.66 5.04
CA LEU A 136 -9.07 18.60 4.39
C LEU A 136 -9.79 19.83 3.81
N ARG A 137 -11.10 19.71 3.54
CA ARG A 137 -11.92 20.81 3.01
C ARG A 137 -12.25 21.91 4.04
N GLN A 138 -11.98 21.70 5.33
CA GLN A 138 -12.31 22.66 6.39
C GLN A 138 -11.20 23.67 6.73
N ARG A 139 -10.06 23.65 6.02
CA ARG A 139 -8.92 24.58 6.28
C ARG A 139 -8.49 25.44 5.08
N ARG A 140 -9.34 25.60 4.07
CA ARG A 140 -9.19 26.67 3.07
C ARG A 140 -10.32 27.67 3.20
#